data_AF-A0AAE4JAR9-F1
#
_entry.id   AF-A0AAE4JAR9-F1
#
_cell.length_a   1.000
_cell.length_b   1.000
_cell.length_c   1.000
_cell.angle_alpha   90.00
_cell.angle_beta   90.00
_cell.angle_gamma   90.00
#
_symmetry.space_group_name_H-M   'P 1'
#
loop_
_entity.id
_entity.type
_entity.pdbx_description
1 polymer ?
#
loop_
_entity_poly.entity_id
_entity_poly.type
_entity_poly.pdbx_seq_one_letter_code
_entity_poly.pdbx_strand_id
1 'polypeptide(L)'
;MTTPEDRPQKPAPEANPFQVPTPYYPPYPVGVPPKKRSGLKLALGVGLPLVFLAIVGAIAVATALMSAPAKSSNVGDCLKGNPDHADSVSSVACGPEASYKIVGKVPDQHQVSMNFGGCDQFPTATAAYWEGTEVSTGTLFCLEDLKNPGKGMPQVGDCLKGELSDAAHTEKVPCGPEATYKVAGIENGGALAGVTTAVCTKVPSAGASMEWKRQGSLSSKILCLEDLKNPDNRRPKPGDCMAPGANDELHIAPCTKGAAKVLGQVDGLSKLDGLSKTIQEICKDFPGADQAASWSMPGSFTATTYCMQSIKK
;
A
#
# COMPACT_ATOMS: atom_id res chain seq x y z
N MET A 1 47.32 -0.60 58.77
CA MET A 1 46.66 -0.67 57.46
C MET A 1 45.17 -0.56 57.71
N THR A 2 44.61 0.64 57.51
CA THR A 2 43.20 0.95 57.79
C THR A 2 42.39 0.82 56.50
N THR A 3 41.37 -0.03 56.52
CA THR A 3 40.45 -0.29 55.42
C THR A 3 39.49 0.89 55.24
N PRO A 4 39.16 1.34 54.01
CA PRO A 4 38.19 2.41 53.79
C PRO A 4 36.76 1.93 54.01
N GLU A 5 35.96 2.78 54.65
CA GLU A 5 34.56 2.58 55.01
C GLU A 5 33.65 2.80 53.79
N ASP A 6 32.88 1.77 53.42
CA ASP A 6 31.94 1.79 52.30
C ASP A 6 30.64 2.48 52.72
N ARG A 7 30.31 3.59 52.06
CA ARG A 7 29.13 4.41 52.38
C ARG A 7 28.06 4.16 51.31
N PRO A 8 26.81 3.80 51.67
CA PRO A 8 25.77 3.53 50.69
C PRO A 8 25.47 4.76 49.83
N GLN A 9 25.67 4.66 48.52
CA GLN A 9 25.22 5.67 47.56
C GLN A 9 23.69 5.67 47.47
N LYS A 10 23.10 6.85 47.68
CA LYS A 10 21.66 7.10 47.55
C LYS A 10 21.29 7.08 46.04
N PRO A 11 20.24 6.35 45.61
CA PRO A 11 19.82 6.34 44.22
C PRO A 11 19.41 7.73 43.73
N ALA A 12 19.79 8.07 42.49
CA ALA A 12 19.38 9.31 41.83
C ALA A 12 17.86 9.32 41.59
N PRO A 13 17.20 10.50 41.71
CA PRO A 13 15.77 10.60 41.48
C PRO A 13 15.39 10.26 40.03
N GLU A 14 14.38 9.41 39.89
CA GLU A 14 13.85 8.91 38.63
C GLU A 14 13.14 10.03 37.85
N ALA A 15 13.49 10.18 36.57
CA ALA A 15 12.94 11.22 35.72
C ALA A 15 11.47 10.93 35.39
N ASN A 16 10.58 11.85 35.75
CA ASN A 16 9.14 11.74 35.52
C ASN A 16 8.81 11.96 34.01
N PRO A 17 8.27 10.96 33.29
CA PRO A 17 8.05 11.05 31.84
C PRO A 17 6.80 11.86 31.43
N PHE A 18 6.09 12.49 32.37
CA PHE A 18 4.85 13.24 32.10
C PHE A 18 5.00 14.77 32.21
N GLN A 19 6.11 15.34 31.77
CA GLN A 19 6.19 16.79 31.57
C GLN A 19 5.55 17.19 30.23
N VAL A 20 4.40 17.86 30.34
CA VAL A 20 3.67 18.45 29.20
C VAL A 20 4.44 19.68 28.71
N PRO A 21 4.76 19.79 27.40
CA PRO A 21 5.50 20.93 26.88
C PRO A 21 4.68 22.23 26.97
N THR A 22 5.29 23.28 27.52
CA THR A 22 4.73 24.63 27.56
C THR A 22 4.78 25.28 26.17
N PRO A 23 3.72 25.98 25.73
CA PRO A 23 3.72 26.66 24.43
C PRO A 23 4.63 27.89 24.45
N TYR A 24 5.66 27.84 23.60
CA TYR A 24 6.61 28.93 23.35
C TYR A 24 5.97 29.95 22.39
N TYR A 25 5.62 31.13 22.89
CA TYR A 25 5.21 32.26 22.04
C TYR A 25 6.44 33.01 21.51
N PRO A 26 6.56 33.25 20.20
CA PRO A 26 7.63 34.09 19.67
C PRO A 26 7.34 35.57 19.96
N PRO A 27 8.37 36.38 20.29
CA PRO A 27 8.22 37.82 20.45
C PRO A 27 8.01 38.53 19.10
N TYR A 28 7.13 39.52 19.11
CA TYR A 28 6.83 40.42 17.99
C TYR A 28 8.09 41.18 17.50
N PRO A 29 8.32 41.29 16.18
CA PRO A 29 9.36 42.17 15.68
C PRO A 29 8.94 43.64 15.73
N VAL A 30 9.89 44.41 16.23
CA VAL A 30 9.92 45.84 16.47
C VAL A 30 10.15 46.60 15.16
N GLY A 31 9.41 47.71 14.98
CA GLY A 31 9.74 48.92 14.22
C GLY A 31 10.57 48.83 12.94
N VAL A 32 9.93 49.11 11.80
CA VAL A 32 10.61 49.49 10.55
C VAL A 32 10.88 51.01 10.56
N PRO A 33 12.12 51.49 10.36
CA PRO A 33 12.43 52.92 10.32
C PRO A 33 11.97 53.60 9.01
N PRO A 34 11.64 54.90 9.03
CA PRO A 34 11.14 55.61 7.85
C PRO A 34 12.25 55.81 6.79
N LYS A 35 11.97 55.37 5.57
CA LYS A 35 12.87 55.50 4.42
C LYS A 35 12.88 56.95 3.90
N LYS A 36 14.08 57.56 3.93
CA LYS A 36 14.40 58.90 3.43
C LYS A 36 13.97 59.10 1.98
N ARG A 37 13.32 60.23 1.71
CA ARG A 37 13.17 60.82 0.37
C ARG A 37 14.54 61.17 -0.20
N SER A 38 14.82 60.71 -1.41
CA SER A 38 15.84 61.26 -2.29
C SER A 38 15.16 61.49 -3.64
N GLY A 39 15.10 62.76 -4.05
CA GLY A 39 14.52 63.16 -5.32
C GLY A 39 15.45 62.83 -6.47
N LEU A 40 14.91 62.18 -7.48
CA LEU A 40 15.48 62.21 -8.83
C LEU A 40 14.34 62.58 -9.78
N LYS A 41 14.31 63.86 -10.16
CA LYS A 41 13.54 64.32 -11.32
C LYS A 41 14.14 63.64 -12.55
N LEU A 42 13.35 62.85 -13.26
CA LEU A 42 13.62 62.60 -14.67
C LEU A 42 12.30 62.41 -15.42
N ALA A 43 12.00 63.40 -16.24
CA ALA A 43 10.95 63.37 -17.23
C ALA A 43 11.32 62.38 -18.34
N LEU A 44 10.50 61.34 -18.50
CA LEU A 44 10.39 60.49 -19.70
C LEU A 44 9.11 59.68 -19.44
N GLY A 45 7.95 60.13 -19.90
CA GLY A 45 7.59 60.07 -21.30
C GLY A 45 6.71 58.82 -21.49
N VAL A 46 5.45 59.05 -21.83
CA VAL A 46 4.26 58.17 -21.88
C VAL A 46 4.41 56.83 -22.67
N GLY A 47 5.61 56.38 -23.03
CA GLY A 47 5.85 55.14 -23.80
C GLY A 47 6.06 53.86 -22.98
N LEU A 48 6.41 53.95 -21.69
CA LEU A 48 6.76 52.78 -20.88
C LEU A 48 5.59 51.84 -20.50
N PRO A 49 4.35 52.32 -20.19
CA PRO A 49 3.28 51.41 -19.81
C PRO A 49 2.76 50.58 -20.98
N LEU A 50 2.81 51.09 -22.21
CA LEU A 50 2.38 50.38 -23.43
C LEU A 50 3.32 49.23 -23.81
N VAL A 51 4.64 49.44 -23.67
CA VAL A 51 5.63 48.37 -23.91
C VAL A 51 5.54 47.30 -22.82
N PHE A 52 5.30 47.68 -21.56
CA PHE A 52 5.11 46.71 -20.47
C PHE A 52 3.83 45.88 -20.67
N LEU A 53 2.73 46.50 -21.11
CA LEU A 53 1.48 45.79 -21.43
C LEU A 53 1.63 44.88 -22.66
N ALA A 54 2.40 45.30 -23.66
CA ALA A 54 2.70 44.47 -24.83
C ALA A 54 3.60 43.27 -24.46
N ILE A 55 4.58 43.45 -23.57
CA ILE A 55 5.44 42.36 -23.10
C ILE A 55 4.66 41.40 -22.20
N VAL A 56 3.88 41.90 -21.24
CA VAL A 56 3.03 41.04 -20.38
C VAL A 56 1.94 40.35 -21.20
N GLY A 57 1.35 41.04 -22.17
CA GLY A 57 0.40 40.47 -23.12
C GLY A 57 1.05 39.41 -24.02
N ALA A 58 2.25 39.64 -24.54
CA ALA A 58 2.98 38.68 -25.35
C ALA A 58 3.45 37.47 -24.54
N ILE A 59 3.85 37.64 -23.27
CA ILE A 59 4.19 36.54 -22.37
C ILE A 59 2.93 35.73 -22.03
N ALA A 60 1.81 36.37 -21.71
CA ALA A 60 0.54 35.69 -21.44
C ALA A 60 -0.02 34.94 -22.66
N VAL A 61 0.14 35.50 -23.86
CA VAL A 61 -0.26 34.87 -25.12
C VAL A 61 0.72 33.75 -25.51
N ALA A 62 2.02 33.91 -25.27
CA ALA A 62 3.02 32.86 -25.52
C ALA A 62 2.86 31.67 -24.56
N THR A 63 2.55 31.90 -23.27
CA THR A 63 2.24 30.81 -22.33
C THR A 63 0.89 30.16 -22.66
N ALA A 64 -0.12 30.93 -23.08
CA ALA A 64 -1.40 30.37 -23.52
C ALA A 64 -1.35 29.62 -24.85
N LEU A 65 -0.40 29.93 -25.75
CA LEU A 65 -0.24 29.25 -27.04
C LEU A 65 0.70 28.05 -26.98
N MET A 66 1.63 27.98 -26.03
CA MET A 66 2.54 26.84 -25.85
C MET A 66 1.97 25.75 -24.94
N SER A 67 1.00 26.09 -24.09
CA SER A 67 0.23 25.14 -23.29
C SER A 67 -1.15 24.98 -23.92
N ALA A 68 -1.24 24.30 -25.07
CA ALA A 68 -2.53 23.72 -25.43
C ALA A 68 -2.86 22.70 -24.33
N PRO A 69 -3.86 22.95 -23.45
CA PRO A 69 -4.28 21.93 -22.50
C PRO A 69 -4.61 20.68 -23.32
N ALA A 70 -4.16 19.52 -22.85
CA ALA A 70 -4.35 18.26 -23.55
C ALA A 70 -5.84 18.12 -23.92
N LYS A 71 -6.21 18.40 -25.17
CA LYS A 71 -7.60 18.32 -25.65
C LYS A 71 -8.14 16.88 -25.69
N SER A 72 -7.38 15.91 -25.18
CA SER A 72 -7.81 14.54 -25.03
C SER A 72 -7.77 14.18 -23.54
N SER A 73 -8.94 13.77 -23.07
CA SER A 73 -9.24 13.49 -21.67
C SER A 73 -10.22 12.32 -21.56
N ASN A 74 -10.24 11.46 -22.59
CA ASN A 74 -11.11 10.30 -22.68
C ASN A 74 -10.32 9.03 -22.39
N VAL A 75 -11.03 8.02 -21.89
CA VAL A 75 -10.47 6.67 -21.78
C VAL A 75 -10.09 6.17 -23.17
N GLY A 76 -8.88 5.63 -23.30
CA GLY A 76 -8.28 5.21 -24.57
C GLY A 76 -7.30 6.21 -25.15
N ASP A 77 -7.33 7.47 -24.72
CA ASP A 77 -6.39 8.48 -25.19
C ASP A 77 -4.97 8.23 -24.68
N CYS A 78 -3.98 8.60 -25.50
CA CYS A 78 -2.58 8.44 -25.17
C CYS A 78 -1.92 9.76 -24.79
N LEU A 79 -1.02 9.67 -23.81
CA LEU A 79 -0.30 10.79 -23.22
C LEU A 79 1.21 10.57 -23.32
N LYS A 80 1.96 11.67 -23.43
CA LYS A 80 3.40 11.72 -23.21
C LYS A 80 3.71 12.70 -22.07
N GLY A 81 4.89 12.57 -21.46
CA GLY A 81 5.35 13.42 -20.36
C GLY A 81 5.54 12.65 -19.05
N ASN A 82 5.74 13.39 -17.96
CA ASN A 82 5.85 12.85 -16.61
C ASN A 82 4.54 13.13 -15.84
N PRO A 83 3.77 12.11 -15.39
CA PRO A 83 2.54 12.30 -14.64
C PRO A 83 2.74 13.00 -13.29
N ASP A 84 3.94 12.99 -12.73
CA ASP A 84 4.29 13.74 -11.51
C ASP A 84 4.46 15.25 -11.76
N HIS A 85 4.54 15.66 -13.03
CA HIS A 85 4.69 17.06 -13.46
C HIS A 85 3.61 17.39 -14.48
N ALA A 86 2.47 17.89 -13.99
CA ALA A 86 1.28 18.14 -14.80
C ALA A 86 1.56 18.96 -16.08
N ASP A 87 2.42 19.97 -16.00
CA ASP A 87 2.77 20.84 -17.14
C ASP A 87 3.53 20.11 -18.26
N SER A 88 4.09 18.93 -17.99
CA SER A 88 4.80 18.11 -18.98
C SER A 88 3.88 17.13 -19.71
N VAL A 89 2.66 16.92 -19.20
CA VAL A 89 1.72 15.95 -19.74
C VAL A 89 0.98 16.56 -20.93
N SER A 90 1.08 15.89 -22.08
CA SER A 90 0.36 16.30 -23.30
C SER A 90 -0.22 15.10 -24.01
N SER A 91 -1.39 15.29 -24.63
CA SER A 91 -1.98 14.24 -25.46
C SER A 91 -1.21 14.08 -26.76
N VAL A 92 -1.05 12.81 -27.18
CA VAL A 92 -0.49 12.41 -28.45
C VAL A 92 -1.31 11.29 -29.07
N ALA A 93 -1.10 11.02 -30.35
CA ALA A 93 -1.60 9.81 -30.97
C ALA A 93 -0.99 8.58 -30.27
N CYS A 94 -1.81 7.54 -30.08
CA CYS A 94 -1.32 6.27 -29.57
C CYS A 94 -0.31 5.67 -30.55
N GLY A 95 0.91 5.43 -30.07
CA GLY A 95 2.01 4.98 -30.90
C GLY A 95 3.34 5.01 -30.15
N PRO A 96 4.47 4.92 -30.85
CA PRO A 96 5.80 4.84 -30.23
C PRO A 96 6.17 6.04 -29.36
N GLU A 97 5.55 7.21 -29.56
CA GLU A 97 5.81 8.41 -28.73
C GLU A 97 4.97 8.48 -27.45
N ALA A 98 3.91 7.68 -27.35
CA ALA A 98 3.09 7.64 -26.16
C ALA A 98 3.81 6.90 -25.03
N SER A 99 3.80 7.52 -23.85
CA SER A 99 4.29 6.89 -22.61
C SER A 99 3.16 6.24 -21.83
N TYR A 100 1.96 6.82 -21.90
CA TYR A 100 0.82 6.37 -21.12
C TYR A 100 -0.46 6.31 -21.95
N LYS A 101 -1.41 5.50 -21.50
CA LYS A 101 -2.80 5.47 -21.99
C LYS A 101 -3.76 5.68 -20.83
N ILE A 102 -4.78 6.51 -21.03
CA ILE A 102 -5.84 6.70 -20.04
C ILE A 102 -6.72 5.44 -20.04
N VAL A 103 -6.73 4.71 -18.92
CA VAL A 103 -7.57 3.52 -18.73
C VAL A 103 -8.76 3.77 -17.81
N GLY A 104 -8.75 4.90 -17.10
CA GLY A 104 -9.81 5.28 -16.20
C GLY A 104 -9.87 6.79 -15.97
N LYS A 105 -11.07 7.27 -15.66
CA LYS A 105 -11.35 8.66 -15.30
C LYS A 105 -12.26 8.65 -14.08
N VAL A 106 -11.85 9.36 -13.04
CA VAL A 106 -12.61 9.49 -11.80
C VAL A 106 -12.83 10.98 -11.57
N PRO A 107 -14.05 11.49 -11.83
CA PRO A 107 -14.36 12.90 -11.62
C PRO A 107 -14.45 13.23 -10.13
N ASP A 108 -14.52 14.53 -9.84
CA ASP A 108 -14.78 15.08 -8.51
C ASP A 108 -13.79 14.60 -7.43
N GLN A 109 -12.52 14.42 -7.81
CA GLN A 109 -11.47 13.99 -6.90
C GLN A 109 -10.63 15.17 -6.41
N HIS A 110 -10.25 15.16 -5.13
CA HIS A 110 -9.19 16.04 -4.63
C HIS A 110 -7.81 15.54 -5.10
N GLN A 111 -6.84 16.43 -5.22
CA GLN A 111 -5.47 16.08 -5.60
C GLN A 111 -4.87 14.99 -4.67
N VAL A 112 -5.21 15.02 -3.38
CA VAL A 112 -4.78 14.00 -2.41
C VAL A 112 -5.25 12.59 -2.77
N SER A 113 -6.35 12.43 -3.51
CA SER A 113 -6.88 11.12 -3.95
C SER A 113 -5.88 10.32 -4.81
N MET A 114 -4.90 10.98 -5.44
CA MET A 114 -3.79 10.30 -6.14
C MET A 114 -3.05 9.33 -5.21
N ASN A 115 -2.91 9.70 -3.93
CA ASN A 115 -2.18 8.93 -2.93
C ASN A 115 -3.04 7.86 -2.26
N PHE A 116 -4.37 7.99 -2.30
CA PHE A 116 -5.30 7.14 -1.53
C PHE A 116 -6.10 6.15 -2.38
N GLY A 117 -5.54 5.67 -3.49
CA GLY A 117 -6.11 4.54 -4.24
C GLY A 117 -7.30 4.90 -5.13
N GLY A 118 -7.44 6.17 -5.55
CA GLY A 118 -8.52 6.59 -6.45
C GLY A 118 -8.59 5.82 -7.78
N CYS A 119 -7.49 5.15 -8.16
CA CYS A 119 -7.36 4.36 -9.38
C CYS A 119 -7.30 2.84 -9.14
N ASP A 120 -7.71 2.35 -7.97
CA ASP A 120 -7.63 0.93 -7.61
C ASP A 120 -8.58 0.04 -8.42
N GLN A 121 -9.69 0.60 -8.89
CA GLN A 121 -10.64 -0.10 -9.76
C GLN A 121 -10.11 -0.34 -11.19
N PHE A 122 -8.97 0.27 -11.55
CA PHE A 122 -8.33 0.14 -12.86
C PHE A 122 -7.04 -0.68 -12.71
N PRO A 123 -7.08 -2.00 -12.86
CA PRO A 123 -5.94 -2.88 -12.55
C PRO A 123 -4.73 -2.67 -13.47
N THR A 124 -4.96 -2.20 -14.70
CA THR A 124 -3.90 -1.87 -15.65
C THR A 124 -3.26 -0.51 -15.39
N ALA A 125 -3.82 0.30 -14.48
CA ALA A 125 -3.24 1.59 -14.13
C ALA A 125 -2.00 1.39 -13.26
N THR A 126 -0.86 1.88 -13.75
CA THR A 126 0.44 1.90 -13.06
C THR A 126 0.80 3.29 -12.55
N ALA A 127 0.19 4.33 -13.13
CA ALA A 127 0.34 5.71 -12.72
C ALA A 127 -1.02 6.40 -12.55
N ALA A 128 -1.00 7.56 -11.92
CA ALA A 128 -2.16 8.43 -11.80
C ALA A 128 -1.76 9.86 -12.17
N TYR A 129 -2.66 10.58 -12.80
CA TYR A 129 -2.49 11.99 -13.16
C TYR A 129 -3.75 12.73 -12.72
N TRP A 130 -3.60 13.84 -12.01
CA TRP A 130 -4.74 14.66 -11.60
C TRP A 130 -4.72 15.99 -12.33
N GLU A 131 -5.88 16.37 -12.87
CA GLU A 131 -6.10 17.64 -13.54
C GLU A 131 -7.20 18.42 -12.82
N GLY A 132 -6.90 19.62 -12.37
CA GLY A 132 -7.84 20.49 -11.68
C GLY A 132 -7.15 21.74 -11.13
N THR A 133 -7.90 22.55 -10.39
CA THR A 133 -7.35 23.71 -9.66
C THR A 133 -7.10 23.32 -8.20
N GLU A 134 -5.95 23.69 -7.64
CA GLU A 134 -5.48 23.24 -6.30
C GLU A 134 -6.52 23.33 -5.16
N VAL A 135 -7.44 24.31 -5.24
CA VAL A 135 -8.47 24.58 -4.22
C VAL A 135 -9.83 23.90 -4.48
N SER A 136 -9.96 23.13 -5.55
CA SER A 136 -11.22 22.49 -5.99
C SER A 136 -11.05 20.99 -6.19
N THR A 137 -12.18 20.31 -6.38
CA THR A 137 -12.18 19.00 -7.04
C THR A 137 -11.72 19.13 -8.49
N GLY A 138 -11.08 18.08 -8.97
CA GLY A 138 -10.64 17.91 -10.34
C GLY A 138 -10.94 16.50 -10.83
N THR A 139 -10.30 16.11 -11.92
CA THR A 139 -10.40 14.77 -12.47
C THR A 139 -9.12 14.01 -12.21
N LEU A 140 -9.26 12.81 -11.64
CA LEU A 140 -8.18 11.83 -11.55
C LEU A 140 -8.22 10.91 -12.78
N PHE A 141 -7.14 10.91 -13.55
CA PHE A 141 -6.89 10.00 -14.65
C PHE A 141 -6.01 8.84 -14.20
N CYS A 142 -6.44 7.64 -14.52
CA CYS A 142 -5.72 6.41 -14.21
C CYS A 142 -4.99 5.97 -15.47
N LEU A 143 -3.67 5.83 -15.38
CA LEU A 143 -2.79 5.72 -16.52
C LEU A 143 -2.11 4.35 -16.56
N GLU A 144 -2.19 3.68 -17.71
CA GLU A 144 -1.40 2.50 -18.02
C GLU A 144 -0.08 2.93 -18.68
N ASP A 145 1.05 2.46 -18.16
CA ASP A 145 2.38 2.67 -18.74
C ASP A 145 2.57 1.77 -19.98
N LEU A 146 2.64 2.41 -21.15
CA LEU A 146 2.83 1.74 -22.44
C LEU A 146 4.28 1.36 -22.72
N LYS A 147 5.24 1.94 -21.98
CA LYS A 147 6.68 1.62 -22.08
C LYS A 147 7.05 0.41 -21.24
N ASN A 148 6.34 0.19 -20.13
CA ASN A 148 6.53 -0.96 -19.26
C ASN A 148 5.20 -1.73 -19.06
N PRO A 149 4.61 -2.26 -20.14
CA PRO A 149 3.40 -3.06 -20.03
C PRO A 149 3.71 -4.29 -19.16
N GLY A 150 2.98 -4.44 -18.06
CA GLY A 150 3.17 -5.57 -17.12
C GLY A 150 3.62 -5.20 -15.71
N LYS A 151 4.03 -3.94 -15.45
CA LYS A 151 4.22 -3.43 -14.07
C LYS A 151 2.91 -3.11 -13.34
N GLY A 152 1.78 -3.38 -13.98
CA GLY A 152 0.45 -3.26 -13.40
C GLY A 152 0.23 -4.23 -12.25
N MET A 153 -0.83 -4.00 -11.49
CA MET A 153 -1.23 -4.95 -10.48
C MET A 153 -1.62 -6.27 -11.15
N PRO A 154 -1.12 -7.43 -10.67
CA PRO A 154 -1.61 -8.72 -11.12
C PRO A 154 -3.13 -8.84 -10.97
N GLN A 155 -3.78 -9.51 -11.92
CA GLN A 155 -5.21 -9.78 -11.91
C GLN A 155 -5.50 -11.19 -11.38
N VAL A 156 -6.73 -11.42 -10.93
CA VAL A 156 -7.18 -12.77 -10.56
C VAL A 156 -7.05 -13.69 -11.78
N GLY A 157 -6.40 -14.84 -11.57
CA GLY A 157 -6.06 -15.80 -12.62
C GLY A 157 -4.64 -15.65 -13.17
N ASP A 158 -3.97 -14.52 -12.93
CA ASP A 158 -2.59 -14.34 -13.37
C ASP A 158 -1.63 -15.25 -12.59
N CYS A 159 -0.61 -15.73 -13.29
CA CYS A 159 0.45 -16.53 -12.70
C CYS A 159 1.72 -15.72 -12.52
N LEU A 160 2.39 -15.96 -11.40
CA LEU A 160 3.49 -15.15 -10.91
C LEU A 160 4.71 -16.03 -10.64
N LYS A 161 5.88 -15.49 -10.97
CA LYS A 161 7.20 -16.04 -10.66
C LYS A 161 7.92 -15.04 -9.76
N GLY A 162 8.47 -15.53 -8.65
CA GLY A 162 9.16 -14.70 -7.66
C GLY A 162 9.04 -15.24 -6.24
N GLU A 163 9.55 -14.48 -5.28
CA GLU A 163 9.45 -14.74 -3.84
C GLU A 163 8.41 -13.81 -3.20
N LEU A 164 7.67 -14.31 -2.21
CA LEU A 164 6.61 -13.55 -1.52
C LEU A 164 7.13 -12.32 -0.77
N SER A 165 8.42 -12.32 -0.41
CA SER A 165 9.12 -11.23 0.26
C SER A 165 9.37 -10.03 -0.66
N ASP A 166 9.26 -10.21 -1.98
CA ASP A 166 9.70 -9.23 -2.96
C ASP A 166 8.70 -9.03 -4.10
N ALA A 167 7.58 -8.40 -3.75
CA ALA A 167 6.52 -8.06 -4.69
C ALA A 167 7.00 -7.21 -5.88
N ALA A 168 8.05 -6.40 -5.68
CA ALA A 168 8.60 -5.54 -6.73
C ALA A 168 9.31 -6.32 -7.84
N HIS A 169 9.85 -7.50 -7.52
CA HIS A 169 10.52 -8.39 -8.47
C HIS A 169 9.65 -9.56 -8.90
N THR A 170 8.37 -9.56 -8.53
CA THR A 170 7.45 -10.57 -8.99
C THR A 170 7.08 -10.32 -10.45
N GLU A 171 7.33 -11.31 -11.29
CA GLU A 171 7.05 -11.24 -12.73
C GLU A 171 5.78 -12.01 -13.07
N LYS A 172 4.92 -11.42 -13.89
CA LYS A 172 3.79 -12.12 -14.49
C LYS A 172 4.29 -13.05 -15.59
N VAL A 173 4.03 -14.34 -15.44
CA VAL A 173 4.44 -15.40 -16.38
C VAL A 173 3.22 -16.19 -16.86
N PRO A 174 3.30 -16.89 -18.00
CA PRO A 174 2.28 -17.87 -18.37
C PRO A 174 2.07 -18.91 -17.27
N CYS A 175 0.83 -19.29 -17.01
CA CYS A 175 0.52 -20.36 -16.06
C CYS A 175 1.08 -21.69 -16.57
N GLY A 176 2.13 -22.17 -15.90
CA GLY A 176 2.89 -23.35 -16.31
C GLY A 176 3.96 -23.70 -15.28
N PRO A 177 4.94 -24.54 -15.63
CA PRO A 177 5.94 -25.04 -14.67
C PRO A 177 6.84 -23.94 -14.09
N GLU A 178 6.95 -22.78 -14.75
CA GLU A 178 7.72 -21.65 -14.25
C GLU A 178 6.98 -20.79 -13.21
N ALA A 179 5.65 -20.92 -13.15
CA ALA A 179 4.85 -20.17 -12.19
C ALA A 179 4.99 -20.79 -10.80
N THR A 180 5.26 -19.96 -9.80
CA THR A 180 5.27 -20.38 -8.40
C THR A 180 3.89 -20.14 -7.78
N TYR A 181 3.22 -19.06 -8.16
CA TYR A 181 1.95 -18.65 -7.59
C TYR A 181 0.91 -18.34 -8.66
N LYS A 182 -0.37 -18.44 -8.29
CA LYS A 182 -1.49 -17.93 -9.07
C LYS A 182 -2.34 -17.00 -8.21
N VAL A 183 -2.73 -15.85 -8.75
CA VAL A 183 -3.59 -14.90 -8.04
C VAL A 183 -5.00 -15.47 -7.97
N ALA A 184 -5.42 -15.88 -6.77
CA ALA A 184 -6.74 -16.41 -6.50
C ALA A 184 -7.74 -15.33 -6.09
N GLY A 185 -7.25 -14.20 -5.57
CA GLY A 185 -8.08 -13.05 -5.23
C GLY A 185 -7.25 -11.82 -4.90
N ILE A 186 -7.92 -10.68 -4.82
CA ILE A 186 -7.31 -9.39 -4.47
C ILE A 186 -8.19 -8.74 -3.41
N GLU A 187 -7.58 -8.37 -2.30
CA GLU A 187 -8.26 -7.70 -1.19
C GLU A 187 -7.61 -6.33 -0.93
N ASN A 188 -8.31 -5.45 -0.21
CA ASN A 188 -7.76 -4.15 0.17
C ASN A 188 -6.75 -4.34 1.31
N GLY A 189 -5.54 -3.79 1.17
CA GLY A 189 -4.59 -3.69 2.27
C GLY A 189 -5.05 -2.66 3.29
N GLY A 190 -4.76 -2.91 4.57
CA GLY A 190 -4.99 -1.93 5.62
C GLY A 190 -4.00 -0.76 5.48
N ALA A 191 -4.48 0.48 5.57
CA ALA A 191 -3.69 1.71 5.44
C ALA A 191 -2.68 1.97 6.58
N LEU A 192 -2.50 1.03 7.51
CA LEU A 192 -1.68 1.20 8.70
C LEU A 192 -0.28 0.59 8.51
N ALA A 193 0.65 1.44 8.08
CA ALA A 193 2.11 1.39 8.28
C ALA A 193 2.71 -0.01 8.60
N GLY A 194 2.69 -0.92 7.63
CA GLY A 194 3.48 -2.16 7.68
C GLY A 194 2.94 -3.27 8.59
N VAL A 195 1.73 -3.12 9.15
CA VAL A 195 1.01 -4.21 9.83
C VAL A 195 -0.19 -4.58 8.97
N THR A 196 0.08 -5.13 7.79
CA THR A 196 -0.98 -5.67 6.95
C THR A 196 -1.49 -6.94 7.60
N THR A 197 -2.69 -6.86 8.19
CA THR A 197 -3.51 -8.04 8.47
C THR A 197 -4.06 -8.54 7.13
N ALA A 198 -3.18 -9.10 6.31
CA ALA A 198 -3.56 -9.83 5.11
C ALA A 198 -4.31 -11.07 5.56
N VAL A 199 -5.63 -10.97 5.64
CA VAL A 199 -6.53 -12.07 5.96
C VAL A 199 -7.29 -12.34 4.68
N CYS A 200 -6.67 -13.08 3.74
CA CYS A 200 -7.27 -13.66 2.52
C CYS A 200 -8.43 -14.61 2.85
N THR A 201 -9.36 -14.11 3.65
CA THR A 201 -10.44 -14.80 4.34
C THR A 201 -11.57 -15.10 3.37
N LYS A 202 -11.69 -14.27 2.32
CA LYS A 202 -12.65 -14.47 1.24
C LYS A 202 -12.11 -15.39 0.15
N VAL A 203 -10.84 -15.78 0.22
CA VAL A 203 -10.13 -16.57 -0.80
C VAL A 203 -9.60 -17.87 -0.17
N PRO A 204 -10.46 -18.88 0.05
CA PRO A 204 -10.09 -20.08 0.80
C PRO A 204 -9.07 -20.99 0.06
N SER A 205 -8.83 -20.77 -1.22
CA SER A 205 -7.75 -21.45 -1.96
C SER A 205 -6.40 -20.79 -1.78
N ALA A 206 -6.32 -19.59 -1.20
CA ALA A 206 -5.07 -18.90 -0.97
C ALA A 206 -4.20 -19.67 0.04
N GLY A 207 -2.96 -19.87 -0.36
CA GLY A 207 -1.87 -20.48 0.37
C GLY A 207 -0.78 -19.51 0.79
N ALA A 208 -0.75 -18.35 0.16
CA ALA A 208 0.18 -17.28 0.44
C ALA A 208 -0.50 -15.94 0.23
N SER A 209 0.06 -14.89 0.82
CA SER A 209 -0.37 -13.52 0.55
C SER A 209 0.82 -12.63 0.31
N MET A 210 0.65 -11.63 -0.55
CA MET A 210 1.68 -10.65 -0.87
C MET A 210 1.07 -9.26 -0.93
N GLU A 211 1.72 -8.29 -0.30
CA GLU A 211 1.33 -6.89 -0.42
C GLU A 211 1.83 -6.33 -1.76
N TRP A 212 0.90 -5.80 -2.55
CA TRP A 212 1.20 -5.06 -3.76
C TRP A 212 0.92 -3.58 -3.52
N LYS A 213 1.90 -2.75 -3.86
CA LYS A 213 1.81 -1.30 -3.73
C LYS A 213 2.18 -0.65 -5.07
N ARG A 214 1.28 0.20 -5.56
CA ARG A 214 1.58 1.02 -6.74
C ARG A 214 2.67 2.02 -6.37
N GLN A 215 3.62 2.22 -7.27
CA GLN A 215 4.63 3.28 -7.12
C GLN A 215 3.92 4.64 -6.89
N GLY A 216 4.35 5.36 -5.85
CA GLY A 216 3.78 6.66 -5.48
C GLY A 216 2.43 6.61 -4.74
N SER A 217 1.79 5.45 -4.59
CA SER A 217 0.53 5.33 -3.85
C SER A 217 0.76 5.00 -2.38
N LEU A 218 -0.11 5.47 -1.49
CA LEU A 218 -0.15 5.06 -0.07
C LEU A 218 -1.10 3.87 0.15
N SER A 219 -2.04 3.62 -0.75
CA SER A 219 -2.88 2.42 -0.71
C SER A 219 -2.11 1.20 -1.16
N SER A 220 -2.31 0.09 -0.46
CA SER A 220 -1.84 -1.22 -0.88
C SER A 220 -3.00 -2.18 -1.10
N LYS A 221 -2.73 -3.22 -1.89
CA LYS A 221 -3.62 -4.36 -2.10
C LYS A 221 -2.93 -5.60 -1.59
N ILE A 222 -3.73 -6.55 -1.14
CA ILE A 222 -3.24 -7.88 -0.78
C ILE A 222 -3.60 -8.81 -1.93
N LEU A 223 -2.58 -9.38 -2.56
CA LEU A 223 -2.74 -10.47 -3.51
C LEU A 223 -2.85 -11.77 -2.71
N CYS A 224 -3.97 -12.46 -2.87
CA CYS A 224 -4.21 -13.78 -2.29
C CYS A 224 -3.80 -14.82 -3.31
N LEU A 225 -2.78 -15.61 -2.97
CA LEU A 225 -2.03 -16.43 -3.92
C LEU A 225 -2.25 -17.92 -3.63
N GLU A 226 -2.60 -18.69 -4.64
CA GLU A 226 -2.49 -20.15 -4.67
C GLU A 226 -1.02 -20.55 -4.88
N ASP A 227 -0.49 -21.43 -4.04
CA ASP A 227 0.85 -22.02 -4.23
C ASP A 227 0.75 -23.16 -5.25
N LEU A 228 1.30 -22.95 -6.44
CA LEU A 228 1.23 -23.92 -7.53
C LEU A 228 2.21 -25.08 -7.34
N LYS A 229 3.24 -24.91 -6.52
CA LYS A 229 4.24 -25.95 -6.24
C LYS A 229 3.82 -26.82 -5.06
N ASN A 230 3.07 -26.25 -4.12
CA ASN A 230 2.58 -26.94 -2.92
C ASN A 230 1.07 -26.69 -2.78
N PRO A 231 0.21 -27.42 -3.51
CA PRO A 231 -1.25 -27.19 -3.48
C PRO A 231 -1.89 -27.43 -2.10
N ASP A 232 -1.22 -28.19 -1.23
CA ASP A 232 -1.62 -28.42 0.16
C ASP A 232 -1.24 -27.26 1.10
N ASN A 233 -0.38 -26.33 0.65
CA ASN A 233 -0.14 -25.07 1.31
C ASN A 233 -1.34 -24.14 1.05
N ARG A 234 -2.45 -24.40 1.73
CA ARG A 234 -3.69 -23.60 1.68
C ARG A 234 -4.33 -23.55 3.06
N ARG A 235 -5.31 -22.66 3.24
CA ARG A 235 -6.12 -22.64 4.45
C ARG A 235 -6.83 -24.01 4.67
N PRO A 236 -6.67 -24.66 5.83
CA PRO A 236 -7.40 -25.87 6.17
C PRO A 236 -8.90 -25.61 6.26
N LYS A 237 -9.71 -26.55 5.75
CA LYS A 237 -11.17 -26.52 5.81
C LYS A 237 -11.67 -27.58 6.79
N PRO A 238 -12.87 -27.42 7.39
CA PRO A 238 -13.49 -28.49 8.15
C PRO A 238 -13.52 -29.79 7.33
N GLY A 239 -12.99 -30.86 7.93
CA GLY A 239 -12.84 -32.16 7.27
C GLY A 239 -11.44 -32.46 6.74
N ASP A 240 -10.62 -31.44 6.44
CA ASP A 240 -9.21 -31.65 6.12
C ASP A 240 -8.47 -32.25 7.32
N CYS A 241 -7.36 -32.93 7.07
CA CYS A 241 -6.48 -33.43 8.12
C CYS A 241 -5.16 -32.68 8.07
N MET A 242 -4.60 -32.44 9.24
CA MET A 242 -3.31 -31.77 9.41
C MET A 242 -2.36 -32.69 10.14
N ALA A 243 -1.09 -32.64 9.77
CA ALA A 243 -0.01 -33.35 10.43
C ALA A 243 1.16 -32.41 10.69
N PRO A 244 1.94 -32.62 11.76
CA PRO A 244 3.18 -31.88 11.99
C PRO A 244 4.20 -32.25 10.90
N GLY A 245 4.80 -31.24 10.30
CA GLY A 245 5.87 -31.35 9.31
C GLY A 245 7.25 -31.18 9.92
N ALA A 246 8.23 -30.86 9.08
CA ALA A 246 9.53 -30.44 9.56
C ALA A 246 9.37 -29.16 10.40
N ASN A 247 10.05 -29.08 11.54
CA ASN A 247 9.98 -27.95 12.49
C ASN A 247 8.62 -27.77 13.18
N ASP A 248 7.82 -28.84 13.33
CA ASP A 248 6.49 -28.82 13.96
C ASP A 248 5.47 -27.92 13.24
N GLU A 249 5.74 -27.51 11.99
CA GLU A 249 4.78 -26.76 11.18
C GLU A 249 3.65 -27.66 10.70
N LEU A 250 2.40 -27.27 10.98
CA LEU A 250 1.25 -28.03 10.54
C LEU A 250 0.97 -27.79 9.06
N HIS A 251 0.86 -28.89 8.31
CA HIS A 251 0.49 -28.89 6.90
C HIS A 251 -0.73 -29.79 6.68
N ILE A 252 -1.48 -29.54 5.61
CA ILE A 252 -2.56 -30.43 5.20
C ILE A 252 -1.95 -31.76 4.75
N ALA A 253 -2.50 -32.85 5.25
CA ALA A 253 -1.99 -34.20 5.04
C ALA A 253 -3.15 -35.21 4.91
N PRO A 254 -2.90 -36.43 4.40
CA PRO A 254 -3.90 -37.50 4.41
C PRO A 254 -4.43 -37.79 5.82
N CYS A 255 -5.72 -38.13 5.91
CA CYS A 255 -6.38 -38.47 7.17
C CYS A 255 -6.01 -39.87 7.66
N THR A 256 -4.78 -40.03 8.18
CA THR A 256 -4.26 -41.28 8.72
C THR A 256 -3.90 -41.13 10.20
N LYS A 257 -3.57 -42.26 10.85
CA LYS A 257 -3.14 -42.27 12.25
C LYS A 257 -1.95 -41.33 12.45
N GLY A 258 -2.08 -40.42 13.42
CA GLY A 258 -1.08 -39.38 13.71
C GLY A 258 -1.41 -38.01 13.13
N ALA A 259 -2.37 -37.91 12.21
CA ALA A 259 -2.96 -36.65 11.80
C ALA A 259 -4.12 -36.23 12.73
N ALA A 260 -4.53 -34.98 12.64
CA ALA A 260 -5.70 -34.43 13.31
C ALA A 260 -6.68 -33.85 12.28
N LYS A 261 -7.95 -34.25 12.37
CA LYS A 261 -9.03 -33.76 11.49
C LYS A 261 -9.52 -32.40 11.98
N VAL A 262 -9.55 -31.41 11.10
CA VAL A 262 -10.08 -30.08 11.38
C VAL A 262 -11.59 -30.15 11.57
N LEU A 263 -12.06 -29.72 12.75
CA LEU A 263 -13.49 -29.60 13.05
C LEU A 263 -14.01 -28.20 12.73
N GLY A 264 -13.17 -27.18 12.92
CA GLY A 264 -13.45 -25.80 12.56
C GLY A 264 -12.36 -24.84 12.99
N GLN A 265 -12.64 -23.55 12.79
CA GLN A 265 -11.72 -22.46 13.09
C GLN A 265 -12.30 -21.56 14.18
N VAL A 266 -11.42 -20.94 14.95
CA VAL A 266 -11.76 -19.90 15.92
C VAL A 266 -11.05 -18.62 15.47
N ASP A 267 -11.84 -17.63 15.08
CA ASP A 267 -11.33 -16.31 14.69
C ASP A 267 -11.08 -15.43 15.93
N GLY A 268 -10.13 -14.50 15.84
CA GLY A 268 -9.92 -13.48 16.87
C GLY A 268 -9.11 -13.90 18.10
N LEU A 269 -8.48 -15.08 18.08
CA LEU A 269 -7.52 -15.47 19.12
C LEU A 269 -6.14 -14.87 18.83
N SER A 270 -5.57 -14.23 19.83
CA SER A 270 -4.17 -13.83 19.81
C SER A 270 -3.27 -15.03 20.12
N LYS A 271 -1.99 -14.97 19.75
CA LYS A 271 -1.00 -15.97 20.18
C LYS A 271 -0.92 -16.13 21.71
N LEU A 272 -1.29 -15.08 22.47
CA LEU A 272 -1.30 -15.09 23.94
C LEU A 272 -2.50 -15.85 24.51
N ASP A 273 -3.62 -15.93 23.78
CA ASP A 273 -4.77 -16.71 24.21
C ASP A 273 -4.43 -18.21 24.31
N GLY A 274 -3.58 -18.71 23.41
CA GLY A 274 -3.11 -20.10 23.44
C GLY A 274 -2.24 -20.44 24.66
N LEU A 275 -1.67 -19.45 25.35
CA LEU A 275 -0.86 -19.66 26.56
C LEU A 275 -1.70 -19.65 27.85
N SER A 276 -2.89 -19.04 27.81
CA SER A 276 -3.71 -18.80 29.00
C SER A 276 -4.99 -19.62 29.04
N LYS A 277 -5.51 -20.04 27.88
CA LYS A 277 -6.75 -20.80 27.77
C LYS A 277 -6.48 -22.27 27.48
N THR A 278 -7.32 -23.13 28.05
CA THR A 278 -7.32 -24.56 27.75
C THR A 278 -7.94 -24.84 26.38
N ILE A 279 -7.66 -26.00 25.79
CA ILE A 279 -8.28 -26.45 24.54
C ILE A 279 -9.82 -26.45 24.66
N GLN A 280 -10.36 -26.81 25.83
CA GLN A 280 -11.80 -26.85 26.08
C GLN A 280 -12.43 -25.45 26.04
N GLU A 281 -11.72 -24.43 26.50
CA GLU A 281 -12.18 -23.03 26.43
C GLU A 281 -12.08 -22.47 25.01
N ILE A 282 -10.99 -22.78 24.31
CA ILE A 282 -10.74 -22.35 22.92
C ILE A 282 -11.76 -23.01 21.97
N CYS A 283 -11.97 -24.31 22.11
CA CYS A 283 -12.75 -25.15 21.21
C CYS A 283 -14.12 -25.55 21.74
N LYS A 284 -14.71 -24.74 22.64
CA LYS A 284 -16.01 -25.03 23.28
C LYS A 284 -17.15 -25.28 22.28
N ASP A 285 -17.08 -24.66 21.10
CA ASP A 285 -18.10 -24.75 20.05
C ASP A 285 -17.87 -25.96 19.10
N PHE A 286 -16.78 -26.72 19.30
CA PHE A 286 -16.38 -27.85 18.47
C PHE A 286 -16.30 -29.14 19.29
N PRO A 287 -17.44 -29.81 19.56
CA PRO A 287 -17.46 -31.02 20.36
C PRO A 287 -16.60 -32.11 19.71
N GLY A 288 -15.74 -32.74 20.52
CA GLY A 288 -14.79 -33.76 20.06
C GLY A 288 -13.43 -33.22 19.66
N ALA A 289 -13.20 -31.90 19.71
CA ALA A 289 -11.86 -31.33 19.61
C ALA A 289 -11.02 -31.75 20.81
N ASP A 290 -9.89 -32.40 20.54
CA ASP A 290 -8.88 -32.77 21.55
C ASP A 290 -7.53 -32.09 21.30
N GLN A 291 -7.43 -31.30 20.22
CA GLN A 291 -6.27 -30.48 19.89
C GLN A 291 -6.72 -29.09 19.41
N ALA A 292 -5.88 -28.09 19.66
CA ALA A 292 -5.97 -26.78 19.04
C ALA A 292 -4.60 -26.42 18.47
N ALA A 293 -4.57 -25.85 17.27
CA ALA A 293 -3.32 -25.39 16.70
C ALA A 293 -3.48 -24.15 15.85
N SER A 294 -2.43 -23.35 15.81
CA SER A 294 -2.41 -22.13 15.03
C SER A 294 -1.71 -22.38 13.69
N TRP A 295 -2.35 -21.96 12.61
CA TRP A 295 -1.75 -21.96 11.28
C TRP A 295 -1.75 -20.53 10.75
N SER A 296 -0.63 -20.12 10.16
CA SER A 296 -0.47 -18.81 9.52
C SER A 296 -0.04 -19.01 8.08
N MET A 297 -0.65 -18.22 7.20
CA MET A 297 -0.27 -18.16 5.80
C MET A 297 1.11 -17.51 5.66
N PRO A 298 2.03 -18.07 4.84
CA PRO A 298 3.25 -17.38 4.43
C PRO A 298 2.99 -15.94 3.95
N GLY A 299 3.73 -14.99 4.52
CA GLY A 299 3.55 -13.55 4.25
C GLY A 299 2.43 -12.88 5.06
N SER A 300 1.71 -13.62 5.91
CA SER A 300 0.71 -13.07 6.82
C SER A 300 1.18 -13.11 8.28
N PHE A 301 0.94 -12.01 9.00
CA PHE A 301 1.14 -11.95 10.45
C PHE A 301 -0.04 -12.50 11.24
N THR A 302 -1.16 -12.80 10.56
CA THR A 302 -2.34 -13.36 11.20
C THR A 302 -2.25 -14.88 11.24
N ALA A 303 -2.42 -15.43 12.45
CA ALA A 303 -2.60 -16.86 12.65
C ALA A 303 -4.09 -17.14 12.87
N THR A 304 -4.60 -18.19 12.25
CA THR A 304 -5.93 -18.73 12.54
C THR A 304 -5.75 -19.95 13.42
N THR A 305 -6.51 -20.03 14.51
CA THR A 305 -6.53 -21.21 15.38
C THR A 305 -7.58 -22.19 14.88
N TYR A 306 -7.19 -23.44 14.71
CA TYR A 306 -8.05 -24.55 14.31
C TYR A 306 -8.27 -25.48 15.50
N CYS A 307 -9.52 -25.90 15.65
CA CYS A 307 -9.93 -26.95 16.57
C CYS A 307 -9.96 -28.26 15.82
N MET A 308 -9.26 -29.27 16.34
CA MET A 308 -9.01 -30.52 15.63
C MET A 308 -9.24 -31.74 16.51
N GLN A 309 -9.54 -32.87 15.86
CA GLN A 309 -9.73 -34.16 16.49
C GLN A 309 -8.65 -35.14 16.02
N SER A 310 -7.92 -35.72 16.96
CA SER A 310 -6.88 -36.72 16.71
C SER A 310 -7.44 -37.97 16.02
N ILE A 311 -6.79 -38.42 14.94
CA ILE A 311 -7.11 -39.70 14.29
C ILE A 311 -6.37 -40.82 15.02
N LYS A 312 -7.12 -41.59 15.82
CA LYS A 312 -6.57 -42.65 16.70
C LYS A 312 -6.42 -44.01 16.02
N LYS A 313 -7.16 -44.25 14.93
CA LYS A 313 -7.21 -45.54 14.21
C LYS A 313 -7.15 -45.32 12.72
#